data_AF-A0A1T4WGQ0-F1
#
_entry.id   AF-A0A1T4WGQ0-F1
#
_cell.length_a   1.000
_cell.length_b   1.000
_cell.length_c   1.000
_cell.angle_alpha   90.00
_cell.angle_beta   90.00
_cell.angle_gamma   90.00
#
_symmetry.space_group_name_H-M   'P 1'
#
loop_
_entity.id
_entity.type
_entity.pdbx_description
1 polymer ?
#
loop_
_entity_poly.entity_id
_entity_poly.type
_entity_poly.pdbx_seq_one_letter_code
_entity_poly.pdbx_strand_id
1 'polypeptide(L)'
;MQVSPTMKTWLSPFVASFLILLNAWSEAKAQVSEALQSPENFWAALKGVDWECSFNSYQRLRFGPEKIELLGQDGKITGGLINISLLEPGAIRVDYNNGGVVIFWFGDDLKSFVVANMKDISEFDIPGASAPVTLPTSGVEISFKDNPFWKKARLQPSAMEVLDDSGSAYATNQGFAFSPRALGVKLPEKGVGAAFLSRQRAGGWYLTGLHLGSGVRTQGVGLFRPFLRSKMRDFAMRSAHFNRHLLLSGQEQMASAQEQYALYNAISFYGENSEPTIYAMSEMGKLRGYALSYERAADWQQQAYTAAKAHLSGDTAKLFEIGTDYAESQSDRGDFAGAKATLAEVQPYLPASNNPRDVYPYYRALGAAEFGLRNYAQAAQLFSDNQKRAQEASMEGSEIEAILDAAACYMALNQQLEAAARVSFAISRQDEMKKQFPKYTFDTYKLSMACSIMQKWPEATRFSEDGQRRNWVSYMEYARLFSLLCQGKKEEAKKLAQEINQRFKGGVDEIQIRRDIDAMVVSITKAVHDQTPQAVAELEQAWARQVESLRKRPLQNYIFARIMVASIAELKK
;
A
#
# COMPACT_ATOMS: atom_id res chain seq x y z
N MET A 1 -44.11 -14.92 -35.39
CA MET A 1 -42.84 -15.45 -34.85
C MET A 1 -43.02 -15.61 -33.34
N GLN A 2 -43.20 -16.86 -32.90
CA GLN A 2 -43.43 -17.23 -31.50
C GLN A 2 -42.10 -17.22 -30.75
N VAL A 3 -42.06 -16.54 -29.60
CA VAL A 3 -40.95 -16.60 -28.64
C VAL A 3 -41.36 -17.55 -27.52
N SER A 4 -40.49 -18.52 -27.24
CA SER A 4 -40.72 -19.65 -26.33
C SER A 4 -40.62 -19.26 -24.84
N PRO A 5 -41.41 -19.90 -23.94
CA PRO A 5 -41.45 -19.63 -22.51
C PRO A 5 -40.56 -20.60 -21.70
N THR A 6 -39.26 -20.33 -21.57
CA THR A 6 -38.36 -21.13 -20.70
C THR A 6 -37.22 -20.30 -20.09
N MET A 7 -37.52 -19.08 -19.63
CA MET A 7 -36.52 -18.22 -18.97
C MET A 7 -37.03 -17.57 -17.67
N LYS A 8 -37.80 -18.32 -16.88
CA LYS A 8 -38.21 -17.91 -15.53
C LYS A 8 -38.20 -19.12 -14.59
N THR A 9 -37.03 -19.45 -14.04
CA THR A 9 -36.83 -20.12 -12.73
C THR A 9 -35.38 -20.60 -12.60
N TRP A 10 -34.42 -19.72 -12.33
CA TRP A 10 -33.09 -20.05 -11.74
C TRP A 10 -32.50 -18.82 -11.02
N LEU A 11 -33.35 -18.04 -10.33
CA LEU A 11 -32.95 -16.92 -9.48
C LEU A 11 -33.38 -17.19 -8.03
N SER A 12 -32.58 -18.00 -7.34
CA SER A 12 -32.59 -18.28 -5.88
C SER A 12 -31.62 -19.45 -5.65
N PRO A 13 -30.62 -19.45 -4.72
CA PRO A 13 -30.34 -18.59 -3.57
C PRO A 13 -29.05 -17.74 -3.72
N PHE A 14 -28.42 -17.77 -4.90
CA PHE A 14 -27.10 -17.18 -5.14
C PHE A 14 -27.08 -15.65 -5.05
N VAL A 15 -28.15 -14.97 -5.47
CA VAL A 15 -28.28 -13.50 -5.40
C VAL A 15 -28.60 -13.04 -3.97
N ALA A 16 -29.32 -13.86 -3.19
CA ALA A 16 -29.60 -13.54 -1.77
C ALA A 16 -28.34 -13.68 -0.90
N SER A 17 -27.52 -14.72 -1.11
CA SER A 17 -26.24 -14.88 -0.39
C SER A 17 -25.19 -13.85 -0.82
N PHE A 18 -25.20 -13.39 -2.08
CA PHE A 18 -24.29 -12.36 -2.58
C PHE A 18 -24.66 -10.96 -2.08
N LEU A 19 -25.96 -10.65 -1.92
CA LEU A 19 -26.42 -9.41 -1.29
C LEU A 19 -26.22 -9.41 0.24
N ILE A 20 -26.30 -10.57 0.90
CA ILE A 20 -26.00 -10.69 2.34
C ILE A 20 -24.49 -10.55 2.60
N LEU A 21 -23.61 -11.06 1.72
CA LEU A 21 -22.15 -10.89 1.84
C LEU A 21 -21.66 -9.50 1.41
N LEU A 22 -22.29 -8.85 0.43
CA LEU A 22 -21.99 -7.45 0.08
C LEU A 22 -22.50 -6.47 1.14
N ASN A 23 -23.66 -6.72 1.77
CA ASN A 23 -24.11 -5.91 2.90
C ASN A 23 -23.32 -6.19 4.20
N ALA A 24 -22.79 -7.40 4.37
CA ALA A 24 -21.89 -7.72 5.50
C ALA A 24 -20.48 -7.10 5.34
N TRP A 25 -20.09 -6.68 4.13
CA TRP A 25 -18.86 -5.92 3.87
C TRP A 25 -19.06 -4.41 3.82
N SER A 26 -20.31 -3.91 3.71
CA SER A 26 -20.58 -2.46 3.65
C SER A 26 -21.14 -1.84 4.92
N GLU A 27 -21.51 -2.62 5.95
CA GLU A 27 -21.94 -2.07 7.26
C GLU A 27 -21.53 -2.95 8.44
N ALA A 28 -20.25 -3.34 8.54
CA ALA A 28 -19.69 -3.47 9.88
C ALA A 28 -19.63 -2.05 10.46
N LYS A 29 -20.68 -1.59 11.14
CA LYS A 29 -20.58 -0.44 12.04
C LYS A 29 -19.40 -0.76 12.94
N ALA A 30 -18.26 -0.11 12.70
CA ALA A 30 -17.07 -0.31 13.51
C ALA A 30 -17.50 -0.07 14.96
N GLN A 31 -17.59 -1.16 15.71
CA GLN A 31 -17.98 -1.10 17.11
C GLN A 31 -16.92 -0.25 17.78
N VAL A 32 -17.32 0.92 18.29
CA VAL A 32 -16.40 1.86 18.96
C VAL A 32 -15.64 1.07 20.01
N SER A 33 -14.31 1.04 19.91
CA SER A 33 -13.46 0.27 20.81
C SER A 33 -13.81 0.54 22.27
N GLU A 34 -13.87 -0.50 23.11
CA GLU A 34 -14.07 -0.35 24.57
C GLU A 34 -13.03 0.59 25.20
N ALA A 35 -11.86 0.69 24.58
CA ALA A 35 -10.81 1.62 24.94
C ALA A 35 -11.21 3.11 24.82
N LEU A 36 -12.25 3.44 24.05
CA LEU A 36 -12.72 4.82 23.85
C LEU A 36 -13.91 5.18 24.76
N GLN A 37 -14.30 4.31 25.69
CA GLN A 37 -15.44 4.55 26.57
C GLN A 37 -15.09 5.35 27.83
N SER A 38 -13.85 5.25 28.32
CA SER A 38 -13.38 6.01 29.49
C SER A 38 -11.92 6.43 29.36
N PRO A 39 -11.48 7.47 30.09
CA PRO A 39 -10.07 7.87 30.15
C PRO A 39 -9.14 6.73 30.59
N GLU A 40 -9.53 5.94 31.58
CA GLU A 40 -8.74 4.85 32.13
C GLU A 40 -8.51 3.76 31.09
N ASN A 41 -9.57 3.35 30.40
CA ASN A 41 -9.49 2.34 29.34
C ASN A 41 -8.63 2.83 28.17
N PHE A 42 -8.73 4.11 27.83
CA PHE A 42 -7.95 4.71 26.76
C PHE A 42 -6.45 4.70 27.06
N TRP A 43 -6.05 5.16 28.25
CA TRP A 43 -4.65 5.13 28.67
C TRP A 43 -4.11 3.71 28.82
N ALA A 44 -4.93 2.78 29.32
CA ALA A 44 -4.56 1.37 29.40
C ALA A 44 -4.27 0.78 28.01
N ALA A 45 -5.07 1.11 27.00
CA ALA A 45 -4.90 0.64 25.63
C ALA A 45 -3.65 1.22 24.94
N LEU A 46 -3.20 2.42 25.32
CA LEU A 46 -1.99 3.05 24.78
C LEU A 46 -0.71 2.61 25.49
N LYS A 47 -0.82 2.04 26.69
CA LYS A 47 0.33 1.71 27.55
C LYS A 47 1.28 0.72 26.85
N GLY A 48 2.57 1.09 26.80
CA GLY A 48 3.62 0.24 26.24
C GLY A 48 3.54 0.07 24.72
N VAL A 49 2.76 0.91 24.03
CA VAL A 49 2.63 0.89 22.58
C VAL A 49 3.46 2.00 21.97
N ASP A 50 4.32 1.64 21.02
CA ASP A 50 5.06 2.58 20.21
C ASP A 50 4.26 2.94 18.96
N TRP A 51 4.35 4.20 18.55
CA TRP A 51 3.69 4.76 17.38
C TRP A 51 4.69 5.47 16.49
N GLU A 52 4.48 5.41 15.19
CA GLU A 52 5.21 6.22 14.22
C GLU A 52 4.35 7.38 13.74
N CYS A 53 4.99 8.50 13.39
CA CYS A 53 4.28 9.71 12.97
C CYS A 53 4.93 10.34 11.72
N SER A 54 4.11 10.98 10.89
CA SER A 54 4.56 11.68 9.66
C SER A 54 5.33 12.98 9.92
N PHE A 55 5.45 13.43 11.18
CA PHE A 55 6.21 14.62 11.55
C PHE A 55 7.69 14.31 11.80
N ASN A 56 8.55 15.23 11.40
CA ASN A 56 10.00 15.10 11.59
C ASN A 56 10.45 15.25 13.04
N SER A 57 9.76 16.10 13.81
CA SER A 57 10.11 16.45 15.19
C SER A 57 9.67 15.40 16.22
N TYR A 58 8.76 14.51 15.86
CA TYR A 58 8.26 13.44 16.73
C TYR A 58 8.03 12.17 15.92
N GLN A 59 9.11 11.63 15.37
CA GLN A 59 9.07 10.50 14.44
C GLN A 59 8.48 9.23 15.06
N ARG A 60 8.77 9.00 16.35
CA ARG A 60 8.24 7.90 17.14
C ARG A 60 7.78 8.40 18.51
N LEU A 61 6.64 7.89 18.94
CA LEU A 61 5.91 8.35 20.11
C LEU A 61 5.50 7.18 21.00
N ARG A 62 5.55 7.38 22.32
CA ARG A 62 4.84 6.55 23.29
C ARG A 62 3.96 7.43 24.16
N PHE A 63 2.67 7.12 24.18
CA PHE A 63 1.68 7.93 24.89
C PHE A 63 1.54 7.46 26.33
N GLY A 64 1.57 8.42 27.25
CA GLY A 64 1.28 8.22 28.67
C GLY A 64 0.46 9.38 29.22
N PRO A 65 -0.17 9.20 30.40
CA PRO A 65 -1.08 10.18 30.99
C PRO A 65 -0.38 11.48 31.39
N GLU A 66 0.90 11.42 31.77
CA GLU A 66 1.68 12.58 32.24
C GLU A 66 2.60 13.15 31.16
N LYS A 67 3.02 12.32 30.20
CA LYS A 67 3.93 12.72 29.11
C LYS A 67 3.75 11.83 27.88
N ILE A 68 4.04 12.39 26.72
CA ILE A 68 4.26 11.66 25.47
C ILE A 68 5.77 11.59 25.27
N GLU A 69 6.32 10.39 25.30
CA GLU A 69 7.75 10.17 25.11
C GLU A 69 8.10 10.22 23.62
N LEU A 70 9.12 11.00 23.28
CA LEU A 70 9.71 11.00 21.95
C LEU A 70 10.80 9.93 21.93
N LEU A 71 10.73 9.02 20.96
CA LEU A 71 11.65 7.89 20.86
C LEU A 71 12.64 8.08 19.71
N GLY A 72 13.91 7.77 19.98
CA GLY A 72 14.96 7.63 18.98
C GLY A 72 14.84 6.33 18.19
N GLN A 73 15.73 6.16 17.20
CA GLN A 73 15.74 4.95 16.37
C GLN A 73 16.06 3.69 17.19
N ASP A 74 16.89 3.80 18.22
CA ASP A 74 17.25 2.73 19.15
C ASP A 74 16.19 2.47 20.23
N GLY A 75 15.03 3.15 20.16
CA GLY A 75 13.95 3.04 21.12
C GLY A 75 14.19 3.77 22.44
N LYS A 76 15.34 4.47 22.60
CA LYS A 76 15.58 5.31 23.76
C LYS A 76 14.76 6.58 23.69
N ILE A 77 14.41 7.08 24.87
CA ILE A 77 13.71 8.36 25.00
C ILE A 77 14.68 9.48 24.65
N THR A 78 14.33 10.30 23.67
CA THR A 78 15.12 11.46 23.22
C THR A 78 14.50 12.80 23.67
N GLY A 79 13.26 12.77 24.13
CA GLY A 79 12.54 13.94 24.64
C GLY A 79 11.13 13.59 25.12
N GLY A 80 10.34 14.61 25.45
CA GLY A 80 8.95 14.41 25.83
C GLY A 80 8.08 15.66 25.68
N LEU A 81 6.79 15.43 25.48
CA LEU A 81 5.74 16.45 25.56
C LEU A 81 5.06 16.29 26.94
N ILE A 82 4.92 17.36 27.72
CA ILE A 82 4.58 17.29 29.16
C ILE A 82 3.27 17.99 29.56
N ASN A 83 2.88 19.06 28.87
CA ASN A 83 1.64 19.79 29.17
C ASN A 83 0.44 19.12 28.48
N ILE A 84 0.08 17.92 28.95
CA ILE A 84 -0.94 17.09 28.31
C ILE A 84 -2.28 17.23 29.02
N SER A 85 -3.34 17.30 28.22
CA SER A 85 -4.71 17.14 28.67
C SER A 85 -5.48 16.18 27.77
N LEU A 86 -6.46 15.48 28.32
CA LEU A 86 -7.40 14.67 27.56
C LEU A 86 -8.63 15.51 27.27
N LEU A 87 -8.95 15.74 25.99
CA LEU A 87 -10.20 16.41 25.61
C LEU A 87 -11.39 15.45 25.73
N GLU A 88 -11.19 14.23 25.25
CA GLU A 88 -12.07 13.08 25.41
C GLU A 88 -11.24 11.80 25.15
N PRO A 89 -11.70 10.60 25.55
CA PRO A 89 -11.08 9.36 25.13
C PRO A 89 -10.90 9.32 23.60
N GLY A 90 -9.65 9.13 23.15
CA GLY A 90 -9.28 9.21 21.73
C GLY A 90 -8.79 10.58 21.26
N ALA A 91 -8.75 11.61 22.12
CA ALA A 91 -8.28 12.96 21.76
C ALA A 91 -7.35 13.54 22.83
N ILE A 92 -6.05 13.60 22.53
CA ILE A 92 -5.02 14.12 23.42
C ILE A 92 -4.59 15.50 22.94
N ARG A 93 -4.58 16.48 23.84
CA ARG A 93 -4.10 17.85 23.61
C ARG A 93 -2.77 18.07 24.32
N VAL A 94 -1.88 18.80 23.66
CA VAL A 94 -0.60 19.26 24.19
C VAL A 94 -0.51 20.77 24.03
N ASP A 95 -0.25 21.50 25.11
CA ASP A 95 -0.10 22.95 25.12
C ASP A 95 1.38 23.38 25.25
N TYR A 96 1.88 24.17 24.30
CA TYR A 96 3.23 24.70 24.34
C TYR A 96 3.27 26.08 25.01
N ASN A 97 4.39 26.38 25.68
CA ASN A 97 4.58 27.66 26.38
C ASN A 97 4.55 28.89 25.44
N ASN A 98 4.78 28.69 24.14
CA ASN A 98 4.68 29.75 23.13
C ASN A 98 3.25 29.94 22.59
N GLY A 99 2.24 29.29 23.19
CA GLY A 99 0.84 29.34 22.78
C GLY A 99 0.47 28.36 21.67
N GLY A 100 1.42 27.58 21.13
CA GLY A 100 1.10 26.53 20.16
C GLY A 100 0.33 25.37 20.80
N VAL A 101 -0.52 24.71 20.02
CA VAL A 101 -1.32 23.56 20.46
C VAL A 101 -1.10 22.39 19.50
N VAL A 102 -0.91 21.19 20.04
CA VAL A 102 -0.95 19.95 19.24
C VAL A 102 -2.11 19.08 19.72
N ILE A 103 -2.88 18.56 18.77
CA ILE A 103 -3.90 17.54 19.03
C ILE A 103 -3.56 16.25 18.32
N PHE A 104 -3.62 15.15 19.06
CA PHE A 104 -3.62 13.79 18.56
C PHE A 104 -5.03 13.22 18.62
N TRP A 105 -5.61 12.95 17.45
CA TRP A 105 -6.96 12.44 17.28
C TRP A 105 -6.91 11.00 16.78
N PHE A 106 -7.15 10.03 17.66
CA PHE A 106 -7.05 8.61 17.36
C PHE A 106 -8.23 8.12 16.52
N GLY A 107 -7.98 7.12 15.67
CA GLY A 107 -9.02 6.37 14.97
C GLY A 107 -9.83 5.50 15.94
N ASP A 108 -11.04 5.12 15.53
CA ASP A 108 -11.94 4.32 16.37
C ASP A 108 -11.39 2.91 16.67
N ASP A 109 -10.44 2.43 15.86
CA ASP A 109 -9.75 1.16 16.01
C ASP A 109 -8.47 1.24 16.86
N LEU A 110 -8.05 2.43 17.28
CA LEU A 110 -6.75 2.69 17.92
C LEU A 110 -5.56 2.06 17.17
N LYS A 111 -5.61 2.04 15.84
CA LYS A 111 -4.47 1.64 14.99
C LYS A 111 -3.78 2.83 14.35
N SER A 112 -4.46 3.97 14.24
CA SER A 112 -3.95 5.19 13.65
C SER A 112 -4.40 6.44 14.41
N PHE A 113 -3.78 7.58 14.12
CA PHE A 113 -4.25 8.90 14.58
C PHE A 113 -3.97 9.98 13.54
N VAL A 114 -4.73 11.06 13.59
CA VAL A 114 -4.45 12.33 12.92
C VAL A 114 -3.76 13.24 13.93
N VAL A 115 -2.72 13.95 13.52
CA VAL A 115 -2.05 14.96 14.34
C VAL A 115 -2.18 16.33 13.70
N ALA A 116 -2.48 17.33 14.51
CA ALA A 116 -2.65 18.72 14.11
C ALA A 116 -1.75 19.61 14.97
N ASN A 117 -0.80 20.31 14.35
CA ASN A 117 0.03 21.33 15.01
C ASN A 117 -0.46 22.73 14.65
N MET A 118 -1.03 23.41 15.64
CA MET A 118 -2.00 24.48 15.46
C MET A 118 -1.69 25.68 16.37
N LYS A 119 -2.25 26.83 16.01
CA LYS A 119 -2.14 28.07 16.79
C LYS A 119 -3.40 28.34 17.59
N ASP A 120 -4.56 28.07 16.98
CA ASP A 120 -5.85 28.34 17.57
C ASP A 120 -6.73 27.08 17.57
N ILE A 121 -7.64 27.04 18.54
CA ILE A 121 -8.69 26.04 18.66
C ILE A 121 -9.99 26.75 19.00
N SER A 122 -11.08 26.35 18.36
CA SER A 122 -12.43 26.81 18.64
C SER A 122 -13.37 25.63 18.76
N GLU A 123 -14.29 25.70 19.71
CA GLU A 123 -15.35 24.72 19.83
C GLU A 123 -16.51 25.05 18.89
N PHE A 124 -17.17 24.02 18.39
CA PHE A 124 -18.43 24.17 17.67
C PHE A 124 -19.44 23.12 18.10
N ASP A 125 -20.72 23.48 17.96
CA ASP A 125 -21.86 22.58 18.12
C ASP A 125 -22.53 22.31 16.76
N ILE A 126 -23.17 21.15 16.64
CA ILE A 126 -24.02 20.80 15.51
C ILE A 126 -25.48 20.79 15.97
N PRO A 127 -26.31 21.75 15.51
CA PRO A 127 -27.70 21.84 15.93
C PRO A 127 -28.48 20.54 15.69
N GLY A 128 -29.15 20.04 16.73
CA GLY A 128 -30.00 18.84 16.66
C GLY A 128 -29.24 17.52 16.56
N ALA A 129 -27.91 17.51 16.58
CA ALA A 129 -27.14 16.27 16.60
C ALA A 129 -27.13 15.62 17.98
N SER A 130 -27.05 14.29 18.02
CA SER A 130 -26.71 13.51 19.21
C SER A 130 -25.31 12.91 19.05
N ALA A 131 -24.55 12.79 20.13
CA ALA A 131 -23.28 12.06 20.10
C ALA A 131 -23.50 10.54 19.92
N PRO A 132 -22.56 9.81 19.29
CA PRO A 132 -21.34 10.30 18.65
C PRO A 132 -21.58 10.83 17.23
N VAL A 133 -20.81 11.84 16.81
CA VAL A 133 -21.01 12.51 15.50
C VAL A 133 -19.94 12.07 14.48
N THR A 134 -20.33 11.83 13.23
CA THR A 134 -19.39 11.59 12.11
C THR A 134 -19.51 12.65 11.03
N LEU A 135 -18.53 12.74 10.13
CA LEU A 135 -18.52 13.63 8.99
C LEU A 135 -19.80 13.36 8.21
N PRO A 136 -20.56 14.42 7.91
CA PRO A 136 -21.89 14.25 7.36
C PRO A 136 -21.77 13.87 5.88
N THR A 137 -22.70 13.06 5.39
CA THR A 137 -22.78 12.69 3.96
C THR A 137 -23.38 13.81 3.10
N SER A 138 -24.06 14.77 3.73
CA SER A 138 -24.57 16.02 3.17
C SER A 138 -24.12 17.21 4.00
N GLY A 139 -24.20 18.43 3.49
CA GLY A 139 -23.79 19.62 4.25
C GLY A 139 -24.54 19.74 5.58
N VAL A 140 -23.80 19.90 6.69
CA VAL A 140 -24.37 20.19 8.02
C VAL A 140 -23.86 21.53 8.52
N GLU A 141 -24.76 22.38 9.01
CA GLU A 141 -24.36 23.65 9.62
C GLU A 141 -23.81 23.42 11.03
N ILE A 142 -22.73 24.12 11.34
CA ILE A 142 -22.08 24.14 12.65
C ILE A 142 -22.07 25.58 13.16
N SER A 143 -22.14 25.74 14.48
CA SER A 143 -22.05 27.03 15.14
C SER A 143 -20.83 27.07 16.05
N PHE A 144 -19.93 28.03 15.84
CA PHE A 144 -18.75 28.21 16.68
C PHE A 144 -19.13 28.92 17.98
N LYS A 145 -18.52 28.51 19.09
CA LYS A 145 -18.75 29.13 20.42
C LYS A 145 -17.85 30.34 20.63
N ASP A 146 -16.57 30.17 20.32
CA ASP A 146 -15.47 31.04 20.73
C ASP A 146 -14.53 31.40 19.58
N ASN A 147 -14.94 31.16 18.33
CA ASN A 147 -14.14 31.56 17.18
C ASN A 147 -14.18 33.08 16.98
N PRO A 148 -13.03 33.78 16.92
CA PRO A 148 -12.99 35.23 16.87
C PRO A 148 -13.49 35.83 15.54
N PHE A 149 -13.61 35.03 14.47
CA PHE A 149 -13.91 35.50 13.13
C PHE A 149 -15.21 34.94 12.56
N TRP A 150 -15.52 33.68 12.82
CA TRP A 150 -16.62 32.96 12.17
C TRP A 150 -17.66 32.52 13.18
N LYS A 151 -18.93 32.85 12.93
CA LYS A 151 -20.04 32.39 13.78
C LYS A 151 -20.59 31.03 13.33
N LYS A 152 -20.64 30.79 12.01
CA LYS A 152 -21.21 29.59 11.42
C LYS A 152 -20.36 29.08 10.26
N ALA A 153 -20.38 27.78 10.06
CA ALA A 153 -19.85 27.13 8.88
C ALA A 153 -20.76 25.97 8.47
N ARG A 154 -20.58 25.44 7.27
CA ARG A 154 -21.19 24.20 6.80
C ARG A 154 -20.09 23.18 6.54
N LEU A 155 -20.09 22.09 7.31
CA LEU A 155 -19.20 20.96 7.08
C LEU A 155 -19.78 20.06 6.00
N GLN A 156 -18.96 19.74 5.01
CA GLN A 156 -19.27 18.83 3.91
C GLN A 156 -18.32 17.63 3.94
N PRO A 157 -18.62 16.55 3.20
CA PRO A 157 -17.74 15.38 3.09
C PRO A 157 -16.28 15.74 2.70
N SER A 158 -16.10 16.77 1.87
CA SER A 158 -14.80 17.12 1.27
C SER A 158 -14.50 18.62 1.30
N ALA A 159 -15.23 19.40 2.09
CA ALA A 159 -15.06 20.84 2.17
C ALA A 159 -15.61 21.41 3.48
N MET A 160 -15.24 22.66 3.76
CA MET A 160 -15.87 23.48 4.78
C MET A 160 -16.24 24.84 4.17
N GLU A 161 -17.53 25.17 4.20
CA GLU A 161 -18.02 26.49 3.78
C GLU A 161 -18.12 27.40 5.00
N VAL A 162 -17.46 28.55 4.98
CA VAL A 162 -17.68 29.59 6.00
C VAL A 162 -18.93 30.37 5.57
N LEU A 163 -19.89 30.51 6.48
CA LEU A 163 -21.18 31.15 6.18
C LEU A 163 -21.22 32.60 6.67
N ASP A 164 -21.90 33.45 5.92
CA ASP A 164 -22.26 34.80 6.36
C ASP A 164 -23.54 34.82 7.23
N ASP A 165 -23.94 36.01 7.69
CA ASP A 165 -25.14 36.18 8.52
C ASP A 165 -26.45 35.80 7.80
N SER A 166 -26.45 35.72 6.45
CA SER A 166 -27.58 35.27 5.63
C SER A 166 -27.67 33.75 5.50
N GLY A 167 -26.64 33.01 5.92
CA GLY A 167 -26.51 31.56 5.73
C GLY A 167 -25.92 31.16 4.36
N SER A 168 -25.46 32.14 3.58
CA SER A 168 -24.81 31.92 2.29
C SER A 168 -23.33 31.62 2.47
N ALA A 169 -22.76 30.79 1.60
CA ALA A 169 -21.33 30.47 1.64
C ALA A 169 -20.50 31.70 1.20
N TYR A 170 -19.79 32.29 2.16
CA TYR A 170 -18.85 33.39 1.91
C TYR A 170 -17.51 32.87 1.35
N ALA A 171 -17.06 31.72 1.84
CA ALA A 171 -15.83 31.08 1.36
C ALA A 171 -15.95 29.55 1.43
N THR A 172 -15.37 28.84 0.46
CA THR A 172 -15.32 27.37 0.45
C THR A 172 -13.88 26.89 0.50
N ASN A 173 -13.53 26.23 1.60
CA ASN A 173 -12.23 25.62 1.81
C ASN A 173 -12.29 24.13 1.46
N GLN A 174 -11.49 23.68 0.50
CA GLN A 174 -11.39 22.25 0.18
C GLN A 174 -10.83 21.45 1.37
N GLY A 175 -11.25 20.19 1.51
CA GLY A 175 -10.85 19.35 2.64
C GLY A 175 -10.30 17.97 2.30
N PHE A 176 -9.71 17.35 3.31
CA PHE A 176 -9.09 16.03 3.32
C PHE A 176 -9.74 15.17 4.41
N ALA A 177 -10.59 14.21 4.05
CA ALA A 177 -11.29 13.38 5.04
C ALA A 177 -10.39 12.24 5.56
N PHE A 178 -9.64 12.50 6.63
CA PHE A 178 -8.72 11.52 7.24
C PHE A 178 -9.44 10.34 7.90
N SER A 179 -10.60 10.59 8.49
CA SER A 179 -11.46 9.56 9.10
C SER A 179 -12.91 10.04 9.12
N PRO A 180 -13.89 9.19 9.45
CA PRO A 180 -15.27 9.63 9.69
C PRO A 180 -15.40 10.70 10.76
N ARG A 181 -14.35 11.07 11.51
CA ARG A 181 -14.39 12.10 12.56
C ARG A 181 -13.35 13.21 12.37
N ALA A 182 -12.59 13.20 11.28
CA ALA A 182 -11.48 14.13 11.10
C ALA A 182 -11.41 14.61 9.65
N LEU A 183 -11.57 15.92 9.48
CA LEU A 183 -11.44 16.62 8.20
C LEU A 183 -10.31 17.63 8.30
N GLY A 184 -9.24 17.47 7.52
CA GLY A 184 -8.30 18.56 7.27
C GLY A 184 -8.91 19.55 6.28
N VAL A 185 -8.59 20.83 6.36
CA VAL A 185 -9.04 21.86 5.41
C VAL A 185 -7.86 22.68 4.90
N LYS A 186 -7.83 22.95 3.60
CA LYS A 186 -6.89 23.88 2.97
C LYS A 186 -7.34 25.30 3.27
N LEU A 187 -6.47 26.10 3.85
CA LEU A 187 -6.73 27.52 4.08
C LEU A 187 -5.94 28.39 3.09
N PRO A 188 -6.31 29.68 2.95
CA PRO A 188 -5.50 30.66 2.24
C PRO A 188 -4.06 30.73 2.78
N GLU A 189 -3.18 31.37 2.01
CA GLU A 189 -1.78 31.66 2.41
C GLU A 189 -0.96 30.43 2.84
N LYS A 190 -1.24 29.26 2.26
CA LYS A 190 -0.54 28.00 2.57
C LYS A 190 -0.79 27.46 3.99
N GLY A 191 -1.83 27.93 4.66
CA GLY A 191 -2.26 27.45 5.97
C GLY A 191 -3.15 26.21 5.90
N VAL A 192 -3.32 25.52 7.02
CA VAL A 192 -4.26 24.40 7.14
C VAL A 192 -5.11 24.51 8.39
N GLY A 193 -6.31 23.96 8.33
CA GLY A 193 -7.14 23.74 9.49
C GLY A 193 -7.55 22.28 9.65
N ALA A 194 -8.18 21.95 10.77
CA ALA A 194 -8.77 20.64 11.02
C ALA A 194 -10.10 20.78 11.74
N ALA A 195 -11.13 20.07 11.31
CA ALA A 195 -12.33 19.82 12.08
C ALA A 195 -12.29 18.39 12.64
N PHE A 196 -12.35 18.27 13.97
CA PHE A 196 -12.45 17.00 14.68
C PHE A 196 -13.82 16.87 15.36
N LEU A 197 -14.57 15.83 15.01
CA LEU A 197 -15.93 15.59 15.50
C LEU A 197 -15.92 14.68 16.73
N SER A 198 -16.52 15.16 17.82
CA SER A 198 -16.51 14.50 19.12
C SER A 198 -17.25 13.17 19.12
N ARG A 199 -16.75 12.25 19.95
CA ARG A 199 -17.40 10.99 20.30
C ARG A 199 -18.41 11.16 21.43
N GLN A 200 -18.26 12.20 22.24
CA GLN A 200 -19.04 12.38 23.46
C GLN A 200 -20.04 13.54 23.40
N ARG A 201 -19.84 14.52 22.51
CA ARG A 201 -20.68 15.72 22.41
C ARG A 201 -21.25 15.89 21.00
N ALA A 202 -22.37 16.62 20.94
CA ALA A 202 -23.03 17.02 19.70
C ALA A 202 -22.28 18.17 19.01
N GLY A 203 -21.02 17.95 18.67
CA GLY A 203 -20.11 19.02 18.24
C GLY A 203 -18.69 18.54 18.01
N GLY A 204 -17.74 19.45 18.06
CA GLY A 204 -16.34 19.17 17.77
C GLY A 204 -15.43 20.36 17.99
N TRP A 205 -14.18 20.20 17.58
CA TRP A 205 -13.17 21.25 17.63
C TRP A 205 -12.72 21.58 16.23
N TYR A 206 -12.61 22.86 15.95
CA TYR A 206 -11.96 23.37 14.77
C TYR A 206 -10.62 23.98 15.15
N LEU A 207 -9.60 23.67 14.38
CA LEU A 207 -8.24 24.15 14.60
C LEU A 207 -7.72 24.82 13.35
N THR A 208 -6.86 25.82 13.54
CA THR A 208 -6.13 26.50 12.47
C THR A 208 -4.65 26.55 12.78
N GLY A 209 -3.82 26.38 11.74
CA GLY A 209 -2.39 26.34 11.93
C GLY A 209 -1.60 25.98 10.69
N LEU A 210 -0.48 25.31 10.94
CA LEU A 210 0.60 25.19 9.97
C LEU A 210 0.68 23.78 9.38
N HIS A 211 0.46 22.75 10.20
CA HIS A 211 0.76 21.38 9.81
C HIS A 211 -0.29 20.38 10.29
N LEU A 212 -0.63 19.46 9.38
CA LEU A 212 -1.40 18.25 9.63
C LEU A 212 -0.52 17.03 9.44
N GLY A 213 -0.92 15.89 9.97
CA GLY A 213 -0.27 14.64 9.66
C GLY A 213 -0.99 13.48 10.29
N SER A 214 -0.30 12.36 10.31
CA SER A 214 -0.87 11.09 10.71
C SER A 214 0.16 10.28 11.48
N GLY A 215 -0.32 9.31 12.22
CA GLY A 215 0.49 8.30 12.85
C GLY A 215 -0.18 6.95 12.85
N VAL A 216 0.63 5.92 13.07
CA VAL A 216 0.20 4.53 13.03
C VAL A 216 0.88 3.72 14.13
N ARG A 217 0.13 2.79 14.70
CA ARG A 217 0.61 1.91 15.75
C ARG A 217 1.69 0.99 15.19
N THR A 218 2.82 0.89 15.87
CA THR A 218 3.92 0.02 15.46
C THR A 218 4.08 -1.15 16.41
N GLN A 219 3.62 -2.33 16.00
CA GLN A 219 4.07 -3.60 16.60
C GLN A 219 4.89 -4.46 15.63
N GLY A 220 4.98 -4.07 14.35
CA GLY A 220 5.69 -4.87 13.34
C GLY A 220 6.20 -4.12 12.10
N VAL A 221 6.00 -2.81 11.95
CA VAL A 221 6.49 -2.09 10.76
C VAL A 221 7.86 -1.52 11.07
N GLY A 222 8.86 -1.85 10.24
CA GLY A 222 10.23 -1.38 10.43
C GLY A 222 10.27 0.15 10.38
N LEU A 223 11.07 0.74 11.28
CA LEU A 223 11.39 2.18 11.37
C LEU A 223 11.10 2.92 10.06
N PHE A 224 10.19 3.90 10.08
CA PHE A 224 9.95 4.78 8.94
C PHE A 224 11.28 5.18 8.31
N ARG A 225 11.51 4.69 7.09
CA ARG A 225 12.68 5.00 6.29
C ARG A 225 12.19 5.30 4.88
N PRO A 226 12.41 6.53 4.38
CA PRO A 226 12.23 6.78 2.96
C PRO A 226 13.23 5.90 2.22
N PHE A 227 12.74 5.01 1.35
CA PHE A 227 13.58 4.13 0.54
C PHE A 227 13.58 4.57 -0.94
N LEU A 228 12.65 5.44 -1.32
CA LEU A 228 12.69 6.16 -2.58
C LEU A 228 13.60 7.38 -2.44
N ARG A 229 14.42 7.63 -3.46
CA ARG A 229 15.10 8.91 -3.60
C ARG A 229 14.04 9.96 -3.89
N SER A 230 13.96 11.00 -3.07
CA SER A 230 12.94 12.05 -3.22
C SER A 230 13.57 13.36 -3.70
N LYS A 231 12.81 14.08 -4.52
CA LYS A 231 13.12 15.48 -4.86
C LYS A 231 12.60 16.47 -3.81
N MET A 232 11.69 16.02 -2.94
CA MET A 232 11.21 16.77 -1.79
C MET A 232 12.19 16.65 -0.62
N ARG A 233 12.09 17.56 0.35
CA ARG A 233 12.88 17.55 1.59
C ARG A 233 12.01 17.65 2.82
N ASP A 234 12.61 17.35 3.95
CA ASP A 234 12.05 17.57 5.28
C ASP A 234 10.62 17.05 5.44
N PHE A 235 9.69 17.93 5.81
CA PHE A 235 8.33 17.57 6.16
C PHE A 235 7.50 17.19 4.92
N ALA A 236 7.74 17.82 3.77
CA ALA A 236 7.05 17.46 2.52
C ALA A 236 7.41 16.03 2.10
N MET A 237 8.69 15.68 2.14
CA MET A 237 9.15 14.31 1.85
C MET A 237 8.57 13.31 2.84
N ARG A 238 8.68 13.55 4.15
CA ARG A 238 8.17 12.63 5.16
C ARG A 238 6.66 12.44 5.03
N SER A 239 5.92 13.53 4.84
CA SER A 239 4.47 13.53 4.64
C SER A 239 4.06 12.65 3.46
N ALA A 240 4.73 12.76 2.31
CA ALA A 240 4.46 11.95 1.13
C ALA A 240 4.80 10.47 1.33
N HIS A 241 5.93 10.17 1.97
CA HIS A 241 6.43 8.79 2.12
C HIS A 241 5.73 8.02 3.24
N PHE A 242 5.12 8.73 4.21
CA PHE A 242 4.42 8.10 5.33
C PHE A 242 3.20 7.29 4.89
N ASN A 243 2.64 7.59 3.71
CA ASN A 243 1.51 6.87 3.11
C ASN A 243 1.74 5.36 3.03
N ARG A 244 2.96 4.90 2.74
CA ARG A 244 3.24 3.46 2.71
C ARG A 244 2.98 2.78 4.05
N HIS A 245 3.26 3.43 5.18
CA HIS A 245 3.04 2.84 6.51
C HIS A 245 1.54 2.75 6.83
N LEU A 246 0.77 3.75 6.41
CA LEU A 246 -0.70 3.74 6.50
C LEU A 246 -1.30 2.62 5.65
N LEU A 247 -0.88 2.50 4.39
CA LEU A 247 -1.31 1.44 3.48
C LEU A 247 -0.95 0.05 4.02
N LEU A 248 0.30 -0.13 4.50
CA LEU A 248 0.76 -1.35 5.15
C LEU A 248 0.05 -1.68 6.47
N SER A 249 -0.72 -0.75 7.02
CA SER A 249 -1.55 -0.95 8.21
C SER A 249 -3.04 -1.05 7.89
N GLY A 250 -3.41 -1.07 6.61
CA GLY A 250 -4.80 -1.17 6.15
C GLY A 250 -5.60 0.15 6.23
N GLN A 251 -4.93 1.28 6.45
CA GLN A 251 -5.56 2.58 6.70
C GLN A 251 -5.73 3.37 5.38
N GLU A 252 -6.47 2.80 4.43
CA GLU A 252 -6.63 3.30 3.05
C GLU A 252 -7.18 4.74 2.97
N GLN A 253 -8.21 5.06 3.76
CA GLN A 253 -8.79 6.40 3.80
C GLN A 253 -7.77 7.43 4.32
N MET A 254 -7.07 7.08 5.40
CA MET A 254 -6.05 7.97 5.99
C MET A 254 -4.88 8.17 5.04
N ALA A 255 -4.43 7.12 4.34
CA ALA A 255 -3.41 7.22 3.30
C ALA A 255 -3.85 8.16 2.18
N SER A 256 -5.08 8.02 1.69
CA SER A 256 -5.61 8.87 0.62
C SER A 256 -5.67 10.36 1.04
N ALA A 257 -6.10 10.65 2.26
CA ALA A 257 -6.11 12.01 2.79
C ALA A 257 -4.69 12.57 2.99
N GLN A 258 -3.76 11.75 3.49
CA GLN A 258 -2.36 12.10 3.67
C GLN A 258 -1.63 12.34 2.34
N GLU A 259 -1.98 11.63 1.26
CA GLU A 259 -1.52 11.89 -0.12
C GLU A 259 -1.97 13.26 -0.62
N GLN A 260 -3.26 13.58 -0.47
CA GLN A 260 -3.79 14.89 -0.86
C GLN A 260 -3.14 16.03 -0.06
N TYR A 261 -2.90 15.81 1.23
CA TYR A 261 -2.19 16.77 2.08
C TYR A 261 -0.70 16.89 1.70
N ALA A 262 -0.04 15.79 1.38
CA ALA A 262 1.35 15.80 0.91
C ALA A 262 1.48 16.59 -0.42
N LEU A 263 0.55 16.41 -1.35
CA LEU A 263 0.50 17.21 -2.58
C LEU A 263 0.29 18.69 -2.27
N TYR A 264 -0.64 19.03 -1.37
CA TYR A 264 -0.84 20.42 -0.94
C TYR A 264 0.43 21.04 -0.35
N ASN A 265 1.17 20.28 0.47
CA ASN A 265 2.46 20.71 1.00
C ASN A 265 3.48 20.92 -0.12
N ALA A 266 3.60 19.97 -1.06
CA ALA A 266 4.53 20.10 -2.19
C ALA A 266 4.24 21.37 -3.01
N ILE A 267 2.98 21.61 -3.36
CA ILE A 267 2.52 22.83 -4.05
C ILE A 267 2.89 24.08 -3.23
N SER A 268 2.67 24.04 -1.91
CA SER A 268 2.94 25.18 -1.04
C SER A 268 4.43 25.50 -0.92
N PHE A 269 5.30 24.49 -0.85
CA PHE A 269 6.74 24.68 -0.70
C PHE A 269 7.47 24.94 -2.02
N TYR A 270 7.05 24.30 -3.12
CA TYR A 270 7.81 24.29 -4.37
C TYR A 270 7.06 24.97 -5.52
N GLY A 271 5.75 25.16 -5.42
CA GLY A 271 4.89 25.68 -6.49
C GLY A 271 4.16 24.57 -7.25
N GLU A 272 2.97 24.88 -7.76
CA GLU A 272 2.05 23.92 -8.37
C GLU A 272 2.66 23.16 -9.55
N ASN A 273 3.35 23.88 -10.44
CA ASN A 273 3.90 23.32 -11.68
C ASN A 273 5.39 22.98 -11.57
N SER A 274 5.92 22.94 -10.35
CA SER A 274 7.35 22.70 -10.14
C SER A 274 7.71 21.23 -10.31
N GLU A 275 8.97 20.97 -10.69
CA GLU A 275 9.51 19.61 -10.76
C GLU A 275 9.27 18.81 -9.46
N PRO A 276 9.57 19.32 -8.25
CA PRO A 276 9.31 18.58 -7.01
C PRO A 276 7.84 18.20 -6.80
N THR A 277 6.89 19.04 -7.20
CA THR A 277 5.45 18.74 -7.09
C THR A 277 5.04 17.61 -8.03
N ILE A 278 5.56 17.60 -9.26
CA ILE A 278 5.32 16.52 -10.23
C ILE A 278 5.93 15.21 -9.73
N TYR A 279 7.15 15.24 -9.19
CA TYR A 279 7.77 14.06 -8.59
C TYR A 279 7.03 13.59 -7.33
N ALA A 280 6.41 14.48 -6.54
CA ALA A 280 5.57 14.07 -5.42
C ALA A 280 4.43 13.15 -5.87
N MET A 281 3.78 13.46 -6.99
CA MET A 281 2.74 12.62 -7.59
C MET A 281 3.30 11.26 -8.04
N SER A 282 4.43 11.24 -8.75
CA SER A 282 5.09 10.00 -9.18
C SER A 282 5.54 9.14 -7.98
N GLU A 283 6.12 9.76 -6.95
CA GLU A 283 6.53 9.07 -5.72
C GLU A 283 5.34 8.44 -5.00
N MET A 284 4.20 9.13 -4.90
CA MET A 284 2.96 8.55 -4.35
C MET A 284 2.48 7.35 -5.18
N GLY A 285 2.53 7.45 -6.52
CA GLY A 285 2.25 6.32 -7.42
C GLY A 285 3.13 5.10 -7.15
N LYS A 286 4.45 5.31 -7.01
CA LYS A 286 5.41 4.24 -6.67
C LYS A 286 5.09 3.61 -5.31
N LEU A 287 4.84 4.42 -4.29
CA LEU A 287 4.51 3.95 -2.94
C LEU A 287 3.22 3.11 -2.92
N ARG A 288 2.20 3.52 -3.69
CA ARG A 288 0.96 2.75 -3.92
C ARG A 288 1.24 1.41 -4.59
N GLY A 289 2.08 1.39 -5.62
CA GLY A 289 2.51 0.15 -6.30
C GLY A 289 3.20 -0.81 -5.34
N TYR A 290 4.14 -0.32 -4.51
CA TYR A 290 4.78 -1.14 -3.46
C TYR A 290 3.82 -1.64 -2.38
N ALA A 291 2.71 -0.93 -2.17
CA ALA A 291 1.63 -1.33 -1.27
C ALA A 291 0.53 -2.15 -1.96
N LEU A 292 0.74 -2.54 -3.23
CA LEU A 292 -0.19 -3.34 -4.06
C LEU A 292 -1.51 -2.63 -4.42
N SER A 293 -1.57 -1.32 -4.25
CA SER A 293 -2.73 -0.48 -4.58
C SER A 293 -2.65 -0.01 -6.04
N TYR A 294 -2.63 -0.95 -6.99
CA TYR A 294 -2.27 -0.71 -8.39
C TYR A 294 -3.18 0.24 -9.16
N GLU A 295 -4.50 0.18 -8.94
CA GLU A 295 -5.43 1.10 -9.61
C GLU A 295 -5.10 2.56 -9.25
N ARG A 296 -4.97 2.84 -7.94
CA ARG A 296 -4.58 4.17 -7.44
C ARG A 296 -3.14 4.55 -7.78
N ALA A 297 -2.24 3.58 -7.92
CA ALA A 297 -0.87 3.84 -8.36
C ALA A 297 -0.87 4.44 -9.78
N ALA A 298 -1.64 3.84 -10.69
CA ALA A 298 -1.80 4.34 -12.05
C ALA A 298 -2.46 5.73 -12.09
N ASP A 299 -3.47 5.99 -11.25
CA ASP A 299 -4.11 7.32 -11.16
C ASP A 299 -3.11 8.42 -10.78
N TRP A 300 -2.23 8.15 -9.82
CA TRP A 300 -1.19 9.09 -9.40
C TRP A 300 -0.11 9.29 -10.47
N GLN A 301 0.33 8.22 -11.12
CA GLN A 301 1.28 8.34 -12.23
C GLN A 301 0.68 9.06 -13.44
N GLN A 302 -0.61 8.87 -13.72
CA GLN A 302 -1.30 9.59 -14.78
C GLN A 302 -1.31 11.10 -14.53
N GLN A 303 -1.59 11.51 -13.29
CA GLN A 303 -1.51 12.92 -12.88
C GLN A 303 -0.09 13.47 -13.06
N ALA A 304 0.92 12.73 -12.61
CA ALA A 304 2.33 13.11 -12.77
C ALA A 304 2.70 13.28 -14.25
N TYR A 305 2.34 12.32 -15.11
CA TYR A 305 2.64 12.35 -16.54
C TYR A 305 1.90 13.49 -17.26
N THR A 306 0.64 13.73 -16.90
CA THR A 306 -0.14 14.84 -17.46
C THR A 306 0.48 16.19 -17.10
N ALA A 307 0.88 16.38 -15.85
CA ALA A 307 1.55 17.59 -15.39
C ALA A 307 2.94 17.75 -16.03
N ALA A 308 3.70 16.67 -16.18
CA ALA A 308 4.99 16.68 -16.88
C ALA A 308 4.83 17.10 -18.35
N LYS A 309 3.84 16.58 -19.07
CA LYS A 309 3.54 17.01 -20.44
C LYS A 309 3.17 18.49 -20.53
N ALA A 310 2.44 19.01 -19.55
CA ALA A 310 2.01 20.40 -19.55
C ALA A 310 3.15 21.38 -19.20
N HIS A 311 4.05 20.99 -18.29
CA HIS A 311 4.97 21.95 -17.65
C HIS A 311 6.46 21.61 -17.80
N LEU A 312 6.80 20.39 -18.23
CA LEU A 312 8.16 19.91 -18.49
C LEU A 312 8.34 19.48 -19.96
N SER A 313 7.51 19.99 -20.87
CA SER A 313 7.48 19.57 -22.29
C SER A 313 8.82 19.70 -23.03
N GLY A 314 9.67 20.65 -22.61
CA GLY A 314 11.02 20.83 -23.15
C GLY A 314 12.10 19.90 -22.57
N ASP A 315 11.79 19.15 -21.50
CA ASP A 315 12.71 18.25 -20.81
C ASP A 315 12.38 16.80 -21.16
N THR A 316 12.88 16.36 -22.31
CA THR A 316 12.58 15.03 -22.87
C THR A 316 13.02 13.89 -21.95
N ALA A 317 14.10 14.07 -21.18
CA ALA A 317 14.57 13.09 -20.22
C ALA A 317 13.55 12.86 -19.09
N LYS A 318 12.94 13.93 -18.57
CA LYS A 318 11.89 13.81 -17.53
C LYS A 318 10.58 13.26 -18.08
N LEU A 319 10.20 13.66 -19.30
CA LEU A 319 9.03 13.08 -19.97
C LEU A 319 9.21 11.57 -20.15
N PHE A 320 10.41 11.14 -20.55
CA PHE A 320 10.77 9.74 -20.69
C PHE A 320 10.70 8.98 -19.35
N GLU A 321 11.31 9.51 -18.29
CA GLU A 321 11.29 8.91 -16.95
C GLU A 321 9.84 8.74 -16.44
N ILE A 322 9.08 9.83 -16.38
CA ILE A 322 7.72 9.84 -15.81
C ILE A 322 6.75 9.03 -16.67
N GLY A 323 6.87 9.10 -18.00
CA GLY A 323 6.05 8.29 -18.89
C GLY A 323 6.35 6.80 -18.78
N THR A 324 7.61 6.42 -18.55
CA THR A 324 7.99 5.02 -18.28
C THR A 324 7.39 4.53 -16.96
N ASP A 325 7.46 5.34 -15.89
CA ASP A 325 6.83 5.02 -14.59
C ASP A 325 5.30 4.84 -14.71
N TYR A 326 4.65 5.69 -15.54
CA TYR A 326 3.22 5.58 -15.81
C TYR A 326 2.87 4.30 -16.57
N ALA A 327 3.64 3.95 -17.61
CA ALA A 327 3.44 2.72 -18.35
C ALA A 327 3.65 1.46 -17.51
N GLU A 328 4.61 1.47 -16.58
CA GLU A 328 4.78 0.38 -15.61
C GLU A 328 3.53 0.24 -14.73
N SER A 329 3.01 1.35 -14.21
CA SER A 329 1.80 1.32 -13.37
C SER A 329 0.54 0.93 -14.16
N GLN A 330 0.44 1.28 -15.44
CA GLN A 330 -0.61 0.79 -16.34
C GLN A 330 -0.53 -0.73 -16.50
N SER A 331 0.68 -1.26 -16.71
CA SER A 331 0.88 -2.72 -16.81
C SER A 331 0.51 -3.42 -15.51
N ASP A 332 0.86 -2.84 -14.35
CA ASP A 332 0.56 -3.41 -13.05
C ASP A 332 -0.95 -3.47 -12.72
N ARG A 333 -1.76 -2.54 -13.26
CA ARG A 333 -3.23 -2.62 -13.18
C ARG A 333 -3.87 -3.50 -14.27
N GLY A 334 -3.08 -4.00 -15.22
CA GLY A 334 -3.54 -4.84 -16.33
C GLY A 334 -3.88 -4.11 -17.64
N ASP A 335 -3.57 -2.82 -17.75
CA ASP A 335 -3.76 -2.00 -18.95
C ASP A 335 -2.51 -2.06 -19.86
N PHE A 336 -2.25 -3.24 -20.43
CA PHE A 336 -1.05 -3.46 -21.25
C PHE A 336 -1.07 -2.71 -22.58
N ALA A 337 -2.25 -2.52 -23.16
CA ALA A 337 -2.41 -1.76 -24.40
C ALA A 337 -2.12 -0.26 -24.15
N GLY A 338 -2.66 0.31 -23.06
CA GLY A 338 -2.35 1.66 -22.62
C GLY A 338 -0.87 1.83 -22.31
N ALA A 339 -0.27 0.89 -21.58
CA ALA A 339 1.17 0.90 -21.29
C ALA A 339 2.02 0.95 -22.57
N LYS A 340 1.72 0.08 -23.55
CA LYS A 340 2.43 0.05 -24.84
C LYS A 340 2.26 1.35 -25.63
N ALA A 341 1.07 1.95 -25.61
CA ALA A 341 0.82 3.24 -26.24
C ALA A 341 1.63 4.38 -25.59
N THR A 342 1.66 4.44 -24.26
CA THR A 342 2.47 5.42 -23.52
C THR A 342 3.98 5.22 -23.77
N LEU A 343 4.46 3.98 -23.80
CA LEU A 343 5.86 3.69 -24.15
C LEU A 343 6.21 4.13 -25.58
N ALA A 344 5.30 3.91 -26.54
CA ALA A 344 5.49 4.40 -27.91
C ALA A 344 5.53 5.94 -27.98
N GLU A 345 4.73 6.64 -27.16
CA GLU A 345 4.74 8.11 -27.07
C GLU A 345 6.09 8.63 -26.55
N VAL A 346 6.70 7.98 -25.56
CA VAL A 346 7.98 8.41 -24.99
C VAL A 346 9.22 7.83 -25.67
N GLN A 347 9.06 6.85 -26.57
CA GLN A 347 10.17 6.25 -27.32
C GLN A 347 11.06 7.27 -28.05
N PRO A 348 10.55 8.33 -28.69
CA PRO A 348 11.39 9.35 -29.33
C PRO A 348 12.29 10.12 -28.35
N TYR A 349 12.02 10.04 -27.04
CA TYR A 349 12.77 10.70 -25.98
C TYR A 349 13.83 9.80 -25.32
N LEU A 350 14.06 8.59 -25.85
CA LEU A 350 15.11 7.71 -25.39
C LEU A 350 16.45 8.49 -25.30
N PRO A 351 17.13 8.46 -24.14
CA PRO A 351 18.34 9.25 -23.95
C PRO A 351 19.42 8.80 -24.95
N ALA A 352 20.13 9.76 -25.53
CA ALA A 352 21.29 9.50 -26.38
C ALA A 352 22.50 8.93 -25.61
N SER A 353 22.42 8.92 -24.27
CA SER A 353 23.39 8.31 -23.37
C SER A 353 23.54 6.82 -23.66
N ASN A 354 24.78 6.34 -23.79
CA ASN A 354 25.09 4.91 -23.88
C ASN A 354 24.99 4.20 -22.51
N ASN A 355 24.58 4.88 -21.44
CA ASN A 355 24.44 4.25 -20.12
C ASN A 355 23.24 3.29 -20.12
N PRO A 356 23.46 1.95 -20.03
CA PRO A 356 22.36 0.99 -20.12
C PRO A 356 21.37 1.10 -18.95
N ARG A 357 21.76 1.74 -17.84
CA ARG A 357 20.89 1.99 -16.67
C ARG A 357 19.72 2.90 -17.02
N ASP A 358 19.93 3.88 -17.89
CA ASP A 358 18.94 4.93 -18.15
C ASP A 358 17.76 4.38 -18.97
N VAL A 359 18.00 3.36 -19.79
CA VAL A 359 16.97 2.75 -20.66
C VAL A 359 16.43 1.41 -20.16
N TYR A 360 17.06 0.81 -19.13
CA TYR A 360 16.65 -0.48 -18.59
C TYR A 360 15.17 -0.51 -18.13
N PRO A 361 14.66 0.49 -17.38
CA PRO A 361 13.26 0.49 -16.93
C PRO A 361 12.27 0.49 -18.10
N TYR A 362 12.57 1.24 -19.17
CA TYR A 362 11.73 1.31 -20.36
C TYR A 362 11.59 -0.05 -21.05
N TYR A 363 12.69 -0.76 -21.29
CA TYR A 363 12.64 -2.07 -21.93
C TYR A 363 12.02 -3.15 -21.04
N ARG A 364 12.15 -3.03 -19.70
CA ARG A 364 11.45 -3.87 -18.74
C ARG A 364 9.94 -3.66 -18.83
N ALA A 365 9.48 -2.40 -18.81
CA ALA A 365 8.07 -2.05 -18.92
C ALA A 365 7.48 -2.52 -20.28
N LEU A 366 8.22 -2.34 -21.37
CA LEU A 366 7.82 -2.81 -22.69
C LEU A 366 7.71 -4.34 -22.73
N GLY A 367 8.67 -5.06 -22.17
CA GLY A 367 8.62 -6.53 -22.06
C GLY A 367 7.41 -7.01 -21.26
N ALA A 368 7.08 -6.33 -20.15
CA ALA A 368 5.91 -6.64 -19.34
C ALA A 368 4.59 -6.41 -20.10
N ALA A 369 4.48 -5.30 -20.83
CA ALA A 369 3.33 -5.01 -21.68
C ALA A 369 3.17 -6.06 -22.80
N GLU A 370 4.26 -6.43 -23.49
CA GLU A 370 4.23 -7.48 -24.52
C GLU A 370 3.83 -8.85 -23.95
N PHE A 371 4.33 -9.20 -22.75
CA PHE A 371 3.91 -10.42 -22.07
C PHE A 371 2.41 -10.42 -21.76
N GLY A 372 1.88 -9.31 -21.23
CA GLY A 372 0.46 -9.14 -20.93
C GLY A 372 -0.44 -9.21 -22.18
N LEU A 373 0.05 -8.70 -23.31
CA LEU A 373 -0.57 -8.83 -24.63
C LEU A 373 -0.39 -10.21 -25.27
N ARG A 374 0.26 -11.15 -24.58
CA ARG A 374 0.56 -12.52 -25.03
C ARG A 374 1.53 -12.60 -26.22
N ASN A 375 2.30 -11.55 -26.45
CA ASN A 375 3.38 -11.51 -27.44
C ASN A 375 4.68 -12.09 -26.83
N TYR A 376 4.60 -13.34 -26.35
CA TYR A 376 5.66 -13.95 -25.52
C TYR A 376 7.03 -14.03 -26.20
N ALA A 377 7.08 -14.22 -27.53
CA ALA A 377 8.33 -14.24 -28.27
C ALA A 377 9.01 -12.85 -28.28
N GLN A 378 8.23 -11.79 -28.49
CA GLN A 378 8.74 -10.41 -28.43
C GLN A 378 9.19 -10.06 -27.01
N ALA A 379 8.40 -10.44 -26.00
CA ALA A 379 8.76 -10.26 -24.58
C ALA A 379 10.07 -10.99 -24.24
N ALA A 380 10.24 -12.25 -24.67
CA ALA A 380 11.46 -13.02 -24.45
C ALA A 380 12.69 -12.34 -25.05
N GLN A 381 12.56 -11.78 -26.25
CA GLN A 381 13.65 -11.02 -26.89
C GLN A 381 13.99 -9.76 -26.10
N LEU A 382 12.97 -8.98 -25.72
CA LEU A 382 13.14 -7.77 -24.91
C LEU A 382 13.87 -8.05 -23.59
N PHE A 383 13.45 -9.09 -22.85
CA PHE A 383 14.10 -9.46 -21.59
C PHE A 383 15.52 -10.01 -21.80
N SER A 384 15.77 -10.74 -22.90
CA SER A 384 17.11 -11.20 -23.25
C SER A 384 18.07 -10.05 -23.55
N ASP A 385 17.60 -9.01 -24.24
CA ASP A 385 18.41 -7.83 -24.50
C ASP A 385 18.51 -6.93 -23.26
N ASN A 386 17.50 -6.91 -22.39
CA ASN A 386 17.56 -6.16 -21.14
C ASN A 386 18.49 -6.82 -20.10
N GLN A 387 18.63 -8.15 -20.15
CA GLN A 387 19.66 -8.88 -19.40
C GLN A 387 21.06 -8.40 -19.77
N LYS A 388 21.38 -8.25 -21.06
CA LYS A 388 22.69 -7.71 -21.50
C LYS A 388 22.92 -6.30 -20.97
N ARG A 389 21.89 -5.44 -21.04
CA ARG A 389 21.94 -4.08 -20.48
C ARG A 389 22.23 -4.10 -18.98
N ALA A 390 21.56 -4.97 -18.22
CA ALA A 390 21.81 -5.10 -16.79
C ALA A 390 23.24 -5.59 -16.47
N GLN A 391 23.76 -6.51 -17.27
CA GLN A 391 25.12 -7.00 -17.15
C GLN A 391 26.16 -5.88 -17.42
N GLU A 392 26.01 -5.16 -18.54
CA GLU A 392 26.86 -4.01 -18.90
C GLU A 392 26.82 -2.89 -17.87
N ALA A 393 25.67 -2.70 -17.23
CA ALA A 393 25.47 -1.72 -16.18
C ALA A 393 25.93 -2.16 -14.78
N SER A 394 26.36 -3.42 -14.59
CA SER A 394 26.61 -4.01 -13.26
C SER A 394 25.40 -3.88 -12.33
N MET A 395 24.24 -4.38 -12.78
CA MET A 395 23.00 -4.46 -12.03
C MET A 395 22.63 -5.93 -11.78
N GLU A 396 23.38 -6.61 -10.93
CA GLU A 396 23.34 -8.08 -10.78
C GLU A 396 21.93 -8.59 -10.42
N GLY A 397 21.21 -7.90 -9.53
CA GLY A 397 19.84 -8.27 -9.18
C GLY A 397 18.86 -8.12 -10.35
N SER A 398 18.99 -7.04 -11.11
CA SER A 398 18.19 -6.75 -12.31
C SER A 398 18.52 -7.68 -13.48
N GLU A 399 19.75 -8.17 -13.54
CA GLU A 399 20.17 -9.19 -14.50
C GLU A 399 19.46 -10.51 -14.21
N ILE A 400 19.49 -10.99 -12.96
CA ILE A 400 18.78 -12.21 -12.54
C ILE A 400 17.27 -12.08 -12.78
N GLU A 401 16.68 -10.93 -12.48
CA GLU A 401 15.25 -10.67 -12.76
C GLU A 401 14.94 -10.81 -14.25
N ALA A 402 15.71 -10.17 -15.14
CA ALA A 402 15.51 -10.25 -16.58
C ALA A 402 15.67 -11.69 -17.12
N ILE A 403 16.59 -12.50 -16.56
CA ILE A 403 16.74 -13.91 -16.93
C ILE A 403 15.47 -14.71 -16.54
N LEU A 404 14.92 -14.46 -15.36
CA LEU A 404 13.70 -15.13 -14.89
C LEU A 404 12.46 -14.69 -15.67
N ASP A 405 12.35 -13.42 -16.04
CA ASP A 405 11.27 -12.92 -16.89
C ASP A 405 11.33 -13.56 -18.30
N ALA A 406 12.53 -13.69 -18.87
CA ALA A 406 12.72 -14.45 -20.11
C ALA A 406 12.35 -15.94 -19.93
N ALA A 407 12.71 -16.56 -18.81
CA ALA A 407 12.32 -17.95 -18.51
C ALA A 407 10.79 -18.10 -18.47
N ALA A 408 10.07 -17.15 -17.86
CA ALA A 408 8.61 -17.14 -17.84
C ALA A 408 8.02 -17.06 -19.27
N CYS A 409 8.62 -16.26 -20.15
CA CYS A 409 8.23 -16.18 -21.56
C CYS A 409 8.39 -17.54 -22.27
N TYR A 410 9.54 -18.20 -22.12
CA TYR A 410 9.78 -19.51 -22.71
C TYR A 410 8.84 -20.59 -22.15
N MET A 411 8.52 -20.55 -20.84
CA MET A 411 7.52 -21.42 -20.24
C MET A 411 6.12 -21.17 -20.82
N ALA A 412 5.76 -19.92 -21.15
CA ALA A 412 4.50 -19.55 -21.81
C ALA A 412 4.44 -19.98 -23.28
N LEU A 413 5.59 -20.01 -23.97
CA LEU A 413 5.74 -20.56 -25.32
C LEU A 413 5.81 -22.10 -25.35
N ASN A 414 5.70 -22.78 -24.20
CA ASN A 414 5.94 -24.22 -24.06
C ASN A 414 7.34 -24.69 -24.50
N GLN A 415 8.32 -23.78 -24.50
CA GLN A 415 9.73 -24.03 -24.81
C GLN A 415 10.48 -24.42 -23.53
N GLN A 416 10.28 -25.66 -23.07
CA GLN A 416 10.76 -26.12 -21.76
C GLN A 416 12.30 -26.20 -21.67
N LEU A 417 12.98 -26.55 -22.77
CA LEU A 417 14.44 -26.64 -22.80
C LEU A 417 15.07 -25.25 -22.63
N GLU A 418 14.54 -24.26 -23.36
CA GLU A 418 14.97 -22.86 -23.30
C GLU A 418 14.67 -22.27 -21.92
N ALA A 419 13.49 -22.54 -21.35
CA ALA A 419 13.15 -22.15 -19.99
C ALA A 419 14.13 -22.75 -18.96
N ALA A 420 14.43 -24.05 -19.06
CA ALA A 420 15.37 -24.73 -18.16
C ALA A 420 16.79 -24.18 -18.29
N ALA A 421 17.22 -23.83 -19.51
CA ALA A 421 18.51 -23.18 -19.75
C ALA A 421 18.57 -21.79 -19.09
N ARG A 422 17.52 -20.97 -19.21
CA ARG A 422 17.44 -19.67 -18.52
C ARG A 422 17.46 -19.79 -17.01
N VAL A 423 16.70 -20.72 -16.44
CA VAL A 423 16.73 -20.99 -14.99
C VAL A 423 18.14 -21.41 -14.55
N SER A 424 18.80 -22.30 -15.32
CA SER A 424 20.19 -22.69 -15.03
C SER A 424 21.15 -21.50 -15.04
N PHE A 425 20.97 -20.57 -15.98
CA PHE A 425 21.79 -19.37 -16.07
C PHE A 425 21.55 -18.41 -14.89
N ALA A 426 20.29 -18.23 -14.47
CA ALA A 426 19.97 -17.44 -13.28
C ALA A 426 20.62 -18.01 -12.00
N ILE A 427 20.68 -19.34 -11.87
CA ILE A 427 21.38 -20.02 -10.76
C ILE A 427 22.87 -19.66 -10.76
N SER A 428 23.55 -19.80 -11.90
CA SER A 428 24.98 -19.45 -12.00
C SER A 428 25.26 -18.00 -11.64
N ARG A 429 24.43 -17.06 -12.14
CA ARG A 429 24.59 -15.63 -11.82
C ARG A 429 24.31 -15.31 -10.35
N GLN A 430 23.31 -15.95 -9.74
CA GLN A 430 23.08 -15.85 -8.30
C GLN A 430 24.28 -16.37 -7.48
N ASP A 431 24.93 -17.44 -7.91
CA ASP A 431 26.10 -17.99 -7.23
C ASP A 431 27.34 -17.09 -7.37
N GLU A 432 27.53 -16.49 -8.54
CA GLU A 432 28.57 -15.49 -8.77
C GLU A 432 28.34 -14.23 -7.93
N MET A 433 27.12 -13.71 -7.91
CA MET A 433 26.74 -12.55 -7.10
C MET A 433 26.95 -12.83 -5.60
N LYS A 434 26.58 -14.02 -5.09
CA LYS A 434 26.79 -14.38 -3.69
C LYS A 434 28.29 -14.47 -3.33
N LYS A 435 29.15 -14.90 -4.27
CA LYS A 435 30.61 -14.92 -4.08
C LYS A 435 31.20 -13.50 -4.01
N GLN A 436 30.78 -12.63 -4.92
CA GLN A 436 31.27 -11.24 -5.00
C GLN A 436 30.72 -10.37 -3.88
N PHE A 437 29.45 -10.57 -3.52
CA PHE A 437 28.71 -9.75 -2.58
C PHE A 437 27.96 -10.63 -1.56
N PRO A 438 28.66 -11.21 -0.56
CA PRO A 438 28.05 -12.18 0.37
C PRO A 438 26.85 -11.67 1.18
N LYS A 439 26.69 -10.34 1.29
CA LYS A 439 25.58 -9.69 2.00
C LYS A 439 24.41 -9.30 1.08
N TYR A 440 24.56 -9.44 -0.23
CA TYR A 440 23.52 -9.13 -1.21
C TYR A 440 22.95 -10.44 -1.77
N THR A 441 21.65 -10.62 -1.61
CA THR A 441 20.93 -11.76 -2.16
C THR A 441 19.75 -11.25 -2.96
N PHE A 442 19.61 -11.73 -4.19
CA PHE A 442 18.36 -11.60 -4.94
C PHE A 442 17.23 -12.29 -4.18
N ASP A 443 15.99 -11.99 -4.52
CA ASP A 443 14.82 -12.68 -4.01
C ASP A 443 14.82 -14.16 -4.44
N THR A 444 15.55 -15.01 -3.70
CA THR A 444 15.80 -16.42 -4.02
C THR A 444 14.54 -17.28 -4.06
N TYR A 445 13.43 -16.83 -3.47
CA TYR A 445 12.16 -17.57 -3.50
C TYR A 445 11.64 -17.75 -4.95
N LYS A 446 11.75 -16.72 -5.81
CA LYS A 446 11.34 -16.83 -7.22
C LYS A 446 12.20 -17.86 -7.96
N LEU A 447 13.49 -17.85 -7.66
CA LEU A 447 14.45 -18.81 -8.21
C LEU A 447 14.14 -20.23 -7.75
N SER A 448 13.79 -20.43 -6.47
CA SER A 448 13.36 -21.72 -5.94
C SER A 448 12.08 -22.25 -6.61
N MET A 449 11.09 -21.38 -6.81
CA MET A 449 9.86 -21.76 -7.52
C MET A 449 10.17 -22.14 -8.98
N ALA A 450 10.98 -21.35 -9.68
CA ALA A 450 11.41 -21.66 -11.04
C ALA A 450 12.19 -22.99 -11.12
N CYS A 451 13.10 -23.24 -10.18
CA CYS A 451 13.83 -24.50 -10.06
C CYS A 451 12.87 -25.68 -9.83
N SER A 452 11.84 -25.50 -9.00
CA SER A 452 10.85 -26.55 -8.72
C SER A 452 10.03 -26.90 -9.98
N ILE A 453 9.62 -25.92 -10.77
CA ILE A 453 8.92 -26.17 -12.05
C ILE A 453 9.84 -26.92 -13.03
N MET A 454 11.13 -26.57 -13.06
CA MET A 454 12.15 -27.21 -13.91
C MET A 454 12.75 -28.49 -13.30
N GLN A 455 12.20 -28.99 -12.18
CA GLN A 455 12.65 -30.21 -11.49
C GLN A 455 14.13 -30.21 -11.04
N LYS A 456 14.68 -29.02 -10.77
CA LYS A 456 16.04 -28.81 -10.22
C LYS A 456 15.99 -28.82 -8.68
N TRP A 457 15.73 -30.01 -8.11
CA TRP A 457 15.39 -30.18 -6.70
C TRP A 457 16.46 -29.74 -5.69
N PRO A 458 17.76 -30.02 -5.90
CA PRO A 458 18.81 -29.55 -5.00
C PRO A 458 18.84 -28.02 -4.89
N GLU A 459 18.75 -27.33 -6.02
CA GLU A 459 18.75 -25.87 -6.08
C GLU A 459 17.45 -25.27 -5.56
N ALA A 460 16.31 -25.88 -5.86
CA ALA A 460 15.02 -25.46 -5.30
C ALA A 460 15.05 -25.46 -3.77
N THR A 461 15.63 -26.51 -3.17
CA THR A 461 15.84 -26.63 -1.71
C THR A 461 16.80 -25.57 -1.20
N ARG A 462 17.96 -25.39 -1.85
CA ARG A 462 18.98 -24.41 -1.48
C ARG A 462 18.47 -22.97 -1.48
N PHE A 463 17.62 -22.63 -2.44
CA PHE A 463 17.04 -21.28 -2.59
C PHE A 463 15.73 -21.07 -1.81
N SER A 464 15.28 -22.05 -1.04
CA SER A 464 14.12 -21.98 -0.15
C SER A 464 14.46 -22.41 1.28
N GLU A 465 15.70 -22.16 1.71
CA GLU A 465 16.14 -22.53 3.05
C GLU A 465 15.21 -21.91 4.11
N ASP A 466 14.73 -22.77 5.00
CA ASP A 466 13.79 -22.39 6.05
C ASP A 466 14.52 -21.60 7.14
N GLY A 467 14.15 -20.33 7.29
CA GLY A 467 14.49 -19.55 8.45
C GLY A 467 13.28 -19.47 9.37
N GLN A 468 13.14 -20.43 10.28
CA GLN A 468 12.01 -20.45 11.22
C GLN A 468 11.93 -19.13 11.99
N ARG A 469 10.80 -18.44 11.86
CA ARG A 469 10.51 -17.19 12.59
C ARG A 469 9.17 -17.31 13.30
N ARG A 470 9.16 -16.86 14.57
CA ARG A 470 8.01 -17.00 15.46
C ARG A 470 6.78 -16.17 15.02
N ASN A 471 6.99 -15.01 14.39
CA ASN A 471 5.94 -14.01 14.16
C ASN A 471 5.77 -13.60 12.67
N TRP A 472 6.35 -14.33 11.71
CA TRP A 472 6.21 -14.06 10.26
C TRP A 472 6.30 -15.39 9.49
N VAL A 473 5.47 -15.55 8.45
CA VAL A 473 5.70 -16.52 7.37
C VAL A 473 6.29 -15.84 6.12
N SER A 474 7.49 -16.28 5.72
CA SER A 474 8.25 -15.70 4.61
C SER A 474 7.93 -16.34 3.25
N TYR A 475 8.24 -15.63 2.15
CA TYR A 475 8.18 -16.22 0.80
C TYR A 475 9.07 -17.46 0.62
N MET A 476 10.14 -17.56 1.41
CA MET A 476 11.05 -18.69 1.37
C MET A 476 10.37 -19.96 1.90
N GLU A 477 9.60 -19.85 2.98
CA GLU A 477 8.80 -20.96 3.52
C GLU A 477 7.71 -21.42 2.55
N TYR A 478 7.08 -20.49 1.81
CA TYR A 478 6.15 -20.85 0.75
C TYR A 478 6.83 -21.56 -0.42
N ALA A 479 7.94 -21.01 -0.90
CA ALA A 479 8.73 -21.65 -1.94
C ALA A 479 9.20 -23.05 -1.50
N ARG A 480 9.55 -23.21 -0.22
CA ARG A 480 9.91 -24.50 0.38
C ARG A 480 8.76 -25.48 0.38
N LEU A 481 7.58 -25.04 0.82
CA LEU A 481 6.36 -25.85 0.83
C LEU A 481 6.04 -26.38 -0.58
N PHE A 482 6.04 -25.50 -1.58
CA PHE A 482 5.83 -25.89 -2.97
C PHE A 482 6.92 -26.82 -3.47
N SER A 483 8.19 -26.57 -3.13
CA SER A 483 9.30 -27.41 -3.56
C SER A 483 9.20 -28.83 -2.99
N LEU A 484 8.89 -28.96 -1.69
CA LEU A 484 8.69 -30.26 -1.04
C LEU A 484 7.53 -31.02 -1.66
N LEU A 485 6.41 -30.33 -1.90
CA LEU A 485 5.23 -30.91 -2.51
C LEU A 485 5.54 -31.40 -3.93
N CYS A 486 6.09 -30.56 -4.81
CA CYS A 486 6.44 -30.91 -6.18
C CYS A 486 7.51 -32.04 -6.28
N GLN A 487 8.31 -32.25 -5.23
CA GLN A 487 9.25 -33.38 -5.12
C GLN A 487 8.58 -34.70 -4.68
N GLY A 488 7.29 -34.68 -4.31
CA GLY A 488 6.58 -35.82 -3.74
C GLY A 488 6.89 -36.06 -2.25
N LYS A 489 7.57 -35.13 -1.57
CA LYS A 489 7.93 -35.24 -0.14
C LYS A 489 6.76 -34.84 0.76
N LYS A 490 5.65 -35.58 0.65
CA LYS A 490 4.35 -35.26 1.26
C LYS A 490 4.42 -35.09 2.79
N GLU A 491 5.16 -35.95 3.50
CA GLU A 491 5.27 -35.86 4.97
C GLU A 491 6.09 -34.64 5.42
N GLU A 492 7.19 -34.32 4.74
CA GLU A 492 7.96 -33.09 5.02
C GLU A 492 7.11 -31.84 4.75
N ALA A 493 6.37 -31.84 3.63
CA ALA A 493 5.46 -30.74 3.28
C ALA A 493 4.32 -30.58 4.30
N LYS A 494 3.73 -31.69 4.76
CA LYS A 494 2.68 -31.73 5.79
C LYS A 494 3.16 -31.15 7.12
N LYS A 495 4.37 -31.53 7.55
CA LYS A 495 5.00 -31.00 8.76
C LYS A 495 5.19 -29.49 8.67
N LEU A 496 5.77 -28.98 7.57
CA LEU A 496 5.95 -27.55 7.36
C LEU A 496 4.61 -26.80 7.33
N ALA A 497 3.61 -27.35 6.65
CA ALA A 497 2.26 -26.79 6.63
C ALA A 497 1.62 -26.73 8.02
N GLN A 498 1.84 -27.74 8.87
CA GLN A 498 1.41 -27.74 10.26
C GLN A 498 2.07 -26.61 11.06
N GLU A 499 3.38 -26.45 10.93
CA GLU A 499 4.17 -25.40 11.60
C GLU A 499 3.72 -23.99 11.17
N ILE A 500 3.39 -23.81 9.88
CA ILE A 500 2.80 -22.56 9.37
C ILE A 500 1.40 -22.34 9.95
N ASN A 501 0.52 -23.35 9.89
CA ASN A 501 -0.86 -23.25 10.40
C ASN A 501 -0.94 -22.99 11.90
N GLN A 502 0.00 -23.53 12.70
CA GLN A 502 0.06 -23.27 14.13
C GLN A 502 0.28 -21.79 14.46
N ARG A 503 1.02 -21.06 13.60
CA ARG A 503 1.23 -19.63 13.76
C ARG A 503 -0.09 -18.86 13.59
N PHE A 504 -0.92 -19.24 12.62
CA PHE A 504 -2.21 -18.59 12.35
C PHE A 504 -3.25 -18.67 13.50
N LYS A 505 -3.02 -19.48 14.54
CA LYS A 505 -3.97 -19.67 15.65
C LYS A 505 -4.21 -18.42 16.52
N GLY A 506 -3.33 -17.41 16.47
CA GLY A 506 -3.54 -16.11 17.12
C GLY A 506 -4.41 -15.12 16.32
N GLY A 507 -4.83 -15.50 15.11
CA GLY A 507 -5.45 -14.59 14.13
C GLY A 507 -4.46 -14.27 13.01
N VAL A 508 -4.94 -14.33 11.76
CA VAL A 508 -4.12 -14.03 10.57
C VAL A 508 -3.68 -12.56 10.56
N ASP A 509 -4.48 -11.68 11.16
CA ASP A 509 -4.23 -10.24 11.27
C ASP A 509 -2.99 -9.89 12.12
N GLU A 510 -2.53 -10.80 12.97
CA GLU A 510 -1.33 -10.62 13.81
C GLU A 510 -0.04 -11.12 13.16
N ILE A 511 -0.15 -11.85 12.03
CA ILE A 511 0.99 -12.39 11.32
C ILE A 511 1.25 -11.53 10.09
N GLN A 512 2.46 -11.02 9.97
CA GLN A 512 2.90 -10.49 8.70
C GLN A 512 2.87 -11.66 7.70
N ILE A 513 2.04 -11.56 6.68
CA ILE A 513 2.16 -12.34 5.46
C ILE A 513 2.52 -11.29 4.39
N ARG A 514 3.55 -11.56 3.58
CA ARG A 514 3.96 -10.56 2.58
C ARG A 514 2.86 -10.54 1.50
N ARG A 515 2.24 -9.35 1.36
CA ARG A 515 0.81 -9.11 1.02
C ARG A 515 0.25 -9.53 -0.34
N ASP A 516 1.05 -10.10 -1.23
CA ASP A 516 0.62 -10.53 -2.57
C ASP A 516 0.20 -12.01 -2.64
N ILE A 517 0.50 -12.83 -1.62
CA ILE A 517 0.12 -14.25 -1.54
C ILE A 517 -1.01 -14.50 -0.52
N ASP A 518 -1.43 -13.47 0.25
CA ASP A 518 -2.28 -13.56 1.45
C ASP A 518 -3.52 -14.47 1.32
N ALA A 519 -4.26 -14.41 0.21
CA ALA A 519 -5.47 -15.23 0.05
C ALA A 519 -5.19 -16.73 -0.19
N MET A 520 -4.04 -17.07 -0.78
CA MET A 520 -3.71 -18.45 -1.14
C MET A 520 -2.92 -19.16 -0.06
N VAL A 521 -2.13 -18.43 0.73
CA VAL A 521 -1.31 -18.97 1.82
C VAL A 521 -2.10 -19.92 2.71
N VAL A 522 -3.21 -19.45 3.27
CA VAL A 522 -3.99 -20.22 4.24
C VAL A 522 -4.62 -21.43 3.55
N SER A 523 -5.09 -21.24 2.32
CA SER A 523 -5.71 -22.31 1.53
C SER A 523 -4.72 -23.41 1.16
N ILE A 524 -3.50 -23.06 0.72
CA ILE A 524 -2.49 -24.06 0.32
C ILE A 524 -1.93 -24.78 1.54
N THR A 525 -1.65 -24.09 2.64
CA THR A 525 -1.12 -24.72 3.85
C THR A 525 -2.17 -25.63 4.50
N LYS A 526 -3.46 -25.24 4.45
CA LYS A 526 -4.56 -26.12 4.86
C LYS A 526 -4.63 -27.37 3.98
N ALA A 527 -4.65 -27.23 2.66
CA ALA A 527 -4.74 -28.36 1.75
C ALA A 527 -3.55 -29.34 1.88
N VAL A 528 -2.33 -28.82 2.04
CA VAL A 528 -1.12 -29.64 2.23
C VAL A 528 -1.11 -30.33 3.59
N HIS A 529 -1.64 -29.69 4.63
CA HIS A 529 -1.76 -30.28 5.96
C HIS A 529 -2.82 -31.39 6.01
N ASP A 530 -4.02 -31.11 5.51
CA ASP A 530 -5.17 -32.01 5.64
C ASP A 530 -5.10 -33.17 4.63
N GLN A 531 -4.58 -32.92 3.43
CA GLN A 531 -4.47 -33.90 2.33
C GLN A 531 -5.77 -34.66 2.03
N THR A 532 -6.91 -33.98 2.18
CA THR A 532 -8.22 -34.56 1.87
C THR A 532 -8.75 -34.03 0.53
N PRO A 533 -9.56 -34.82 -0.21
CA PRO A 533 -10.21 -34.34 -1.43
C PRO A 533 -10.99 -33.03 -1.23
N GLN A 534 -11.62 -32.88 -0.06
CA GLN A 534 -12.36 -31.66 0.30
C GLN A 534 -11.45 -30.43 0.42
N ALA A 535 -10.33 -30.56 1.13
CA ALA A 535 -9.39 -29.44 1.28
C ALA A 535 -8.73 -29.05 -0.05
N VAL A 536 -8.49 -30.03 -0.94
CA VAL A 536 -8.00 -29.76 -2.31
C VAL A 536 -9.07 -29.04 -3.13
N ALA A 537 -10.35 -29.45 -3.05
CA ALA A 537 -11.43 -28.77 -3.75
C ALA A 537 -11.62 -27.32 -3.28
N GLU A 538 -11.49 -27.06 -1.97
CA GLU A 538 -11.52 -25.71 -1.40
C GLU A 538 -10.36 -24.85 -1.91
N LEU A 539 -9.16 -25.42 -1.98
CA LEU A 539 -7.99 -24.76 -2.58
C LEU A 539 -8.22 -24.43 -4.06
N GLU A 540 -8.82 -25.33 -4.84
CA GLU A 540 -9.13 -25.08 -6.25
C GLU A 540 -10.16 -23.95 -6.42
N GLN A 541 -11.16 -23.88 -5.55
CA GLN A 541 -12.11 -22.76 -5.54
C GLN A 541 -11.46 -21.43 -5.14
N ALA A 542 -10.52 -21.45 -4.18
CA ALA A 542 -9.73 -20.28 -3.83
C ALA A 542 -8.83 -19.84 -5.00
N TRP A 543 -8.17 -20.80 -5.65
CA TRP A 543 -7.34 -20.58 -6.83
C TRP A 543 -8.14 -19.97 -7.98
N ALA A 544 -9.30 -20.55 -8.32
CA ALA A 544 -10.17 -20.05 -9.38
C ALA A 544 -10.61 -18.60 -9.15
N ARG A 545 -10.87 -18.20 -7.89
CA ARG A 545 -11.16 -16.81 -7.52
C ARG A 545 -9.97 -15.88 -7.69
N GLN A 546 -8.75 -16.38 -7.47
CA GLN A 546 -7.52 -15.59 -7.63
C GLN A 546 -7.08 -15.41 -9.09
N VAL A 547 -7.41 -16.34 -9.99
CA VAL A 547 -6.94 -16.32 -11.40
C VAL A 547 -7.18 -14.98 -12.07
N GLU A 548 -8.34 -14.34 -11.86
CA GLU A 548 -8.64 -13.02 -12.46
C GLU A 548 -7.72 -11.91 -11.92
N SER A 549 -7.39 -11.94 -10.64
CA SER A 549 -6.40 -11.01 -10.07
C SER A 549 -5.00 -11.27 -10.61
N LEU A 550 -4.65 -12.52 -10.90
CA LEU A 550 -3.33 -12.87 -11.43
C LEU A 550 -3.16 -12.45 -12.89
N ARG A 551 -4.25 -12.44 -13.67
CA ARG A 551 -4.28 -11.96 -15.06
C ARG A 551 -3.96 -10.47 -15.20
N LYS A 552 -4.16 -9.67 -14.14
CA LYS A 552 -3.76 -8.25 -14.14
C LYS A 552 -2.25 -8.04 -14.12
N ARG A 553 -1.47 -9.01 -13.60
CA ARG A 553 0.01 -8.95 -13.52
C ARG A 553 0.62 -10.27 -13.99
N PRO A 554 0.40 -10.65 -15.25
CA PRO A 554 0.61 -12.02 -15.70
C PRO A 554 2.08 -12.40 -15.68
N LEU A 555 3.01 -11.48 -15.95
CA LEU A 555 4.45 -11.75 -15.90
C LEU A 555 4.91 -12.04 -14.46
N GLN A 556 4.63 -11.12 -13.54
CA GLN A 556 5.03 -11.21 -12.14
C GLN A 556 4.46 -12.47 -11.45
N ASN A 557 3.27 -12.90 -11.88
CA ASN A 557 2.56 -14.04 -11.32
C ASN A 557 2.82 -15.36 -12.04
N TYR A 558 3.46 -15.37 -13.21
CA TYR A 558 3.47 -16.56 -14.08
C TYR A 558 4.12 -17.78 -13.42
N ILE A 559 5.32 -17.59 -12.83
CA ILE A 559 6.05 -18.66 -12.15
C ILE A 559 5.24 -19.18 -10.95
N PHE A 560 4.65 -18.28 -10.16
CA PHE A 560 3.78 -18.66 -9.05
C PHE A 560 2.55 -19.46 -9.53
N ALA A 561 1.90 -19.02 -10.60
CA ALA A 561 0.74 -19.73 -11.16
C ALA A 561 1.11 -21.14 -11.64
N ARG A 562 2.27 -21.29 -12.31
CA ARG A 562 2.76 -22.58 -12.78
C ARG A 562 3.06 -23.54 -11.64
N ILE A 563 3.71 -23.07 -10.57
CA ILE A 563 4.01 -23.94 -9.42
C ILE A 563 2.75 -24.28 -8.61
N MET A 564 1.78 -23.36 -8.51
CA MET A 564 0.49 -23.63 -7.87
C MET A 564 -0.29 -24.73 -8.60
N VAL A 565 -0.36 -24.66 -9.94
CA VAL A 565 -1.01 -25.70 -10.75
C VAL A 565 -0.30 -27.05 -10.58
N ALA A 566 1.03 -27.07 -10.58
CA ALA A 566 1.81 -28.30 -10.35
C ALA A 566 1.54 -28.89 -8.94
N SER A 567 1.43 -28.02 -7.95
CA SER A 567 1.16 -28.36 -6.55
C SER A 567 -0.23 -28.95 -6.35
N ILE A 568 -1.26 -28.33 -6.94
CA ILE A 568 -2.64 -28.87 -6.92
C ILE A 568 -2.68 -30.24 -7.59
N ALA A 569 -2.00 -30.41 -8.73
CA ALA A 569 -1.94 -31.69 -9.41
C ALA A 569 -1.29 -32.79 -8.55
N GLU A 570 -0.26 -32.45 -7.77
CA GLU A 570 0.38 -33.40 -6.87
C GLU A 570 -0.49 -33.75 -5.65
N LEU A 571 -1.24 -32.80 -5.10
CA LEU A 571 -2.19 -33.06 -4.00
C LEU A 571 -3.37 -33.96 -4.40
N LYS A 572 -3.66 -34.06 -5.70
CA LYS A 572 -4.70 -34.94 -6.24
C LYS A 572 -4.26 -36.39 -6.43
N LYS A 573 -2.94 -36.63 -6.43
CA LYS A 573 -2.38 -37.98 -6.41
C LYS A 573 -2.38 -38.52 -5.00
#